data_AF-A0A6A4R376-F1
#
_entry.id   AF-A0A6A4R376-F1
#
_cell.length_a   1.000
_cell.length_b   1.000
_cell.length_c   1.000
_cell.angle_alpha   90.00
_cell.angle_beta   90.00
_cell.angle_gamma   90.00
#
_symmetry.space_group_name_H-M   'P 1'
#
loop_
_entity.id
_entity.type
_entity.pdbx_description
1 polymer ?
#
loop_
_entity_poly.entity_id
_entity_poly.type
_entity_poly.pdbx_seq_one_letter_code
_entity_poly.pdbx_strand_id
1 'polypeptide(L)'
;MKSLRLPWKVNIEFSSEDEDEFNNATLTSTFDKNQGYSDIGDPIMQCQHCGACMWYQERKRKHRNATTPKFELCCGDGRVQLPLLESPPPFLHHLLFDIKEKDSLNYQDNIRLYNMMFAFTSFGAKIDRSMNSGRGPPTIRIQGQPCHRIGSMLPLPGQFPKFAQLYIYDTEHEIQNRMEGIR
;
A
#
# COMPACT_ATOMS: atom_id res chain seq x y z
N MET A 1 -19.59 -17.70 -10.13
CA MET A 1 -18.59 -16.60 -10.11
C MET A 1 -17.21 -17.23 -10.11
N LYS A 2 -16.42 -16.98 -11.18
CA LYS A 2 -15.05 -17.51 -11.29
C LYS A 2 -14.19 -16.86 -10.20
N SER A 3 -13.67 -17.71 -9.31
CA SER A 3 -12.71 -17.35 -8.28
C SER A 3 -11.41 -16.93 -8.98
N LEU A 4 -11.11 -15.62 -9.00
CA LEU A 4 -9.77 -15.15 -9.28
C LEU A 4 -8.95 -15.30 -7.99
N ARG A 5 -8.43 -16.52 -7.76
CA ARG A 5 -7.27 -16.71 -6.88
C ARG A 5 -6.06 -16.15 -7.61
N LEU A 6 -5.55 -15.01 -7.17
CA LEU A 6 -4.20 -14.59 -7.53
C LEU A 6 -3.22 -15.48 -6.73
N PRO A 7 -2.31 -16.23 -7.40
CA PRO A 7 -1.42 -17.17 -6.72
C PRO A 7 -0.10 -16.48 -6.39
N TRP A 8 -0.11 -15.58 -5.41
CA TRP A 8 1.14 -15.05 -4.86
C TRP A 8 1.11 -15.22 -3.34
N LYS A 9 1.50 -16.42 -2.90
CA LYS A 9 1.97 -16.62 -1.53
C LYS A 9 3.40 -16.07 -1.48
N VAL A 10 3.55 -14.84 -1.00
CA VAL A 10 4.87 -14.33 -0.60
C VAL A 10 5.13 -14.89 0.79
N ASN A 11 5.97 -15.92 0.87
CA ASN A 11 6.57 -16.35 2.13
C ASN A 11 7.74 -15.42 2.40
N ILE A 12 7.59 -14.52 3.39
CA ILE A 12 8.72 -13.78 3.95
C ILE A 12 9.25 -14.64 5.10
N GLU A 13 10.28 -15.44 4.81
CA GLU A 13 11.12 -16.04 5.85
C GLU A 13 12.11 -14.98 6.33
N PHE A 14 11.96 -14.55 7.58
CA PHE A 14 12.92 -13.69 8.24
C PHE A 14 14.05 -14.56 8.79
N SER A 15 15.18 -14.62 8.07
CA SER A 15 16.41 -15.23 8.57
C SER A 15 17.14 -14.20 9.42
N SER A 16 17.22 -14.47 10.73
CA SER A 16 17.83 -13.58 11.72
C SER A 16 19.27 -14.00 12.01
N GLU A 17 20.18 -13.86 11.06
CA GLU A 17 21.62 -14.02 11.31
C GLU A 17 22.36 -13.05 10.36
N ASP A 18 22.90 -11.97 10.91
CA ASP A 18 24.06 -11.19 10.43
C ASP A 18 24.22 -9.98 11.38
N GLU A 19 24.85 -10.20 12.54
CA GLU A 19 25.38 -9.12 13.38
C GLU A 19 26.77 -8.75 12.87
N ASP A 20 26.87 -7.72 12.03
CA ASP A 20 28.16 -7.10 11.69
C ASP A 20 28.43 -5.89 12.61
N GLU A 21 29.44 -6.06 13.46
CA GLU A 21 29.99 -5.10 14.42
C GLU A 21 30.58 -3.87 13.71
N PHE A 22 29.83 -2.75 13.70
CA PHE A 22 30.28 -1.50 13.06
C PHE A 22 31.21 -0.70 14.00
N ASN A 23 32.51 -0.71 13.69
CA ASN A 23 33.53 0.03 14.41
C ASN A 23 33.41 1.54 14.14
N ASN A 24 33.10 2.33 15.16
CA ASN A 24 32.74 3.76 15.09
C ASN A 24 33.94 4.73 15.01
N ALA A 25 35.16 4.24 14.80
CA ALA A 25 36.38 5.01 15.03
C ALA A 25 36.96 5.76 13.80
N THR A 26 36.20 5.97 12.71
CA THR A 26 36.73 6.71 11.54
C THR A 26 35.78 7.80 10.98
N LEU A 27 34.71 8.15 11.69
CA LEU A 27 33.79 9.23 11.29
C LEU A 27 33.96 10.53 12.09
N THR A 28 35.19 10.87 12.47
CA THR A 28 35.52 12.14 13.12
C THR A 28 36.37 13.05 12.22
N SER A 29 35.76 13.56 11.16
CA SER A 29 35.99 14.88 10.54
C SER A 29 35.15 14.90 9.27
N THR A 30 33.93 15.44 9.23
CA THR A 30 33.57 16.83 9.50
C THR A 30 32.07 16.87 9.78
N PHE A 31 31.69 17.09 11.04
CA PHE A 31 30.32 17.43 11.40
C PHE A 31 30.10 18.91 11.10
N ASP A 32 29.64 19.21 9.89
CA ASP A 32 29.00 20.50 9.65
C ASP A 32 27.53 20.39 10.06
N LYS A 33 27.20 21.00 11.20
CA LYS A 33 25.84 21.05 11.75
C LYS A 33 25.02 22.07 10.98
N ASN A 34 24.49 21.67 9.84
CA ASN A 34 23.26 22.21 9.29
C ASN A 34 22.31 21.02 9.08
N GLN A 35 21.27 20.89 9.93
CA GLN A 35 20.22 19.88 9.75
C GLN A 35 19.36 20.26 8.54
N GLY A 36 19.93 20.03 7.36
CA GLY A 36 19.24 20.02 6.07
C GLY A 36 18.87 18.60 5.68
N TYR A 37 17.80 18.49 4.89
CA TYR A 37 17.37 17.26 4.23
C TYR A 37 18.55 16.57 3.54
N SER A 38 18.72 15.27 3.77
CA SER A 38 19.71 14.45 3.05
C SER A 38 19.11 14.06 1.69
N ASP A 39 19.58 14.73 0.63
CA ASP A 39 19.19 14.44 -0.74
C ASP A 39 20.17 13.45 -1.40
N ILE A 40 19.64 12.35 -1.92
CA ILE A 40 20.41 11.35 -2.68
C ILE A 40 20.33 11.58 -4.20
N GLY A 41 19.66 12.66 -4.63
CA GLY A 41 19.44 13.05 -6.01
C GLY A 41 18.24 12.36 -6.66
N ASP A 42 18.06 12.60 -7.95
CA ASP A 42 17.00 11.99 -8.75
C ASP A 42 17.33 10.54 -9.18
N PRO A 43 16.31 9.69 -9.40
CA PRO A 43 16.50 8.34 -9.91
C PRO A 43 16.81 8.35 -11.41
N ILE A 44 18.03 8.74 -11.79
CA ILE A 44 18.45 8.86 -13.20
C ILE A 44 19.02 7.55 -13.78
N MET A 45 19.27 6.53 -12.94
CA MET A 45 19.88 5.29 -13.41
C MET A 45 18.82 4.35 -13.97
N GLN A 46 18.93 3.96 -15.23
CA GLN A 46 17.97 3.04 -15.84
C GLN A 46 18.39 1.57 -15.68
N CYS A 47 17.47 0.72 -15.23
CA CYS A 47 17.66 -0.72 -15.21
C CYS A 47 17.72 -1.26 -16.65
N GLN A 48 18.76 -2.04 -16.96
CA GLN A 48 18.97 -2.62 -18.30
C GLN A 48 17.92 -3.66 -18.71
N HIS A 49 17.20 -4.25 -17.74
CA HIS A 49 16.23 -5.30 -18.00
C HIS A 49 14.80 -4.79 -18.20
N CYS A 50 14.31 -3.94 -17.28
CA CYS A 50 12.93 -3.47 -17.30
C CYS A 50 12.78 -1.97 -17.61
N GLY A 51 13.89 -1.24 -17.77
CA GLY A 51 13.84 0.19 -18.06
C GLY A 51 13.42 1.07 -16.87
N ALA A 52 13.23 0.51 -15.67
CA ALA A 52 12.86 1.28 -14.48
C ALA A 52 13.97 2.28 -14.09
N CYS A 53 13.56 3.49 -13.72
CA CYS A 53 14.42 4.52 -13.16
C CYS A 53 14.73 4.20 -11.69
N MET A 54 16.02 4.23 -11.34
CA MET A 54 16.55 3.80 -10.04
C MET A 54 17.52 4.86 -9.52
N TRP A 55 17.66 4.94 -8.20
CA TRP A 55 18.75 5.71 -7.59
C TRP A 55 20.06 4.92 -7.65
N TYR A 56 21.20 5.61 -7.81
CA TYR A 56 22.50 4.93 -7.85
C TYR A 56 22.78 4.11 -6.57
N GLN A 57 22.24 4.55 -5.44
CA GLN A 57 22.37 3.96 -4.10
C GLN A 57 21.55 2.67 -3.94
N GLU A 58 20.59 2.41 -4.83
CA GLU A 58 19.80 1.17 -4.88
C GLU A 58 20.52 0.03 -5.62
N ARG A 59 21.74 0.29 -6.13
CA ARG A 59 22.57 -0.75 -6.75
C ARG A 59 22.80 -1.92 -5.79
N LYS A 60 22.78 -3.13 -6.34
CA LYS A 60 23.01 -4.37 -5.59
C LYS A 60 24.34 -4.38 -4.83
N ARG A 61 25.41 -3.87 -5.44
CA ARG A 61 26.76 -3.84 -4.85
C ARG A 61 27.12 -2.42 -4.42
N LYS A 62 26.84 -2.08 -3.16
CA LYS A 62 27.10 -0.73 -2.61
C LYS A 62 28.59 -0.44 -2.37
N HIS A 63 29.39 -1.46 -2.07
CA HIS A 63 30.81 -1.31 -1.74
C HIS A 63 31.73 -1.03 -2.96
N ARG A 64 31.22 -1.13 -4.19
CA ARG A 64 31.96 -0.78 -5.41
C ARG A 64 31.26 0.34 -6.14
N ASN A 65 32.04 1.28 -6.63
CA ASN A 65 31.57 2.21 -7.64
C ASN A 65 31.50 1.44 -8.97
N ALA A 66 30.28 1.23 -9.46
CA ALA A 66 30.03 0.60 -10.75
C ALA A 66 29.62 1.68 -11.74
N THR A 67 30.26 1.71 -12.91
CA THR A 67 29.84 2.56 -14.05
C THR A 67 28.49 2.09 -14.59
N THR A 68 28.22 0.79 -14.53
CA THR A 68 26.93 0.17 -14.90
C THR A 68 26.34 -0.55 -13.67
N PRO A 69 25.56 0.14 -12.82
CA PRO A 69 24.96 -0.48 -11.65
C PRO A 69 23.88 -1.50 -12.06
N LYS A 70 23.79 -2.58 -11.26
CA LYS A 70 22.73 -3.59 -11.37
C LYS A 70 21.74 -3.43 -10.21
N PHE A 71 20.47 -3.74 -10.45
CA PHE A 71 19.38 -3.49 -9.52
C PHE A 71 18.51 -4.74 -9.31
N GLU A 72 18.16 -5.03 -8.06
CA GLU A 72 17.23 -6.11 -7.72
C GLU A 72 15.84 -5.61 -7.34
N LEU A 73 15.72 -4.36 -6.89
CA LEU A 73 14.45 -3.78 -6.40
C LEU A 73 13.35 -3.70 -7.46
N CYS A 74 13.68 -3.48 -8.74
CA CYS A 74 12.68 -3.29 -9.79
C CYS A 74 12.18 -4.61 -10.41
N CYS A 75 13.09 -5.45 -10.92
CA CYS A 75 12.76 -6.69 -11.64
C CYS A 75 13.53 -7.91 -11.12
N GLY A 76 14.19 -7.81 -9.96
CA GLY A 76 15.03 -8.87 -9.44
C GLY A 76 16.22 -9.21 -10.33
N ASP A 77 16.85 -8.21 -10.98
CA ASP A 77 17.94 -8.41 -11.97
C ASP A 77 17.47 -9.26 -13.18
N GLY A 78 16.28 -8.95 -13.70
CA GLY A 78 15.67 -9.63 -14.84
C GLY A 78 14.92 -10.93 -14.51
N ARG A 79 14.81 -11.32 -13.24
CA ARG A 79 14.05 -12.50 -12.79
C ARG A 79 12.54 -12.34 -12.90
N VAL A 80 12.05 -11.11 -12.85
CA VAL A 80 10.61 -10.79 -12.90
C VAL A 80 10.35 -9.91 -14.11
N GLN A 81 9.51 -10.39 -15.03
CA GLN A 81 8.94 -9.56 -16.08
C GLN A 81 7.66 -8.92 -15.56
N LEU A 82 7.72 -7.62 -15.24
CA LEU A 82 6.53 -6.86 -14.87
C LEU A 82 5.73 -6.54 -16.14
N PRO A 83 4.43 -6.92 -16.21
CA PRO A 83 3.59 -6.49 -17.31
C PRO A 83 3.46 -4.97 -17.31
N LEU A 84 3.35 -4.39 -18.51
CA LEU A 84 3.02 -2.97 -18.63
C LEU A 84 1.64 -2.72 -18.00
N LEU A 85 1.52 -1.60 -17.30
CA LEU A 85 0.24 -1.17 -16.74
C LEU A 85 -0.77 -0.96 -17.88
N GLU A 86 -1.96 -1.54 -17.74
CA GLU A 86 -3.05 -1.25 -18.65
C GLU A 86 -3.43 0.23 -18.56
N SER A 87 -3.83 0.82 -19.69
CA SER A 87 -4.31 2.19 -19.72
C SER A 87 -5.56 2.32 -18.84
N PRO A 88 -5.66 3.35 -17.99
CA PRO A 88 -6.85 3.53 -17.17
C PRO A 88 -8.10 3.76 -18.05
N PRO A 89 -9.30 3.45 -17.53
CA PRO A 89 -10.56 3.77 -18.21
C PRO A 89 -10.62 5.25 -18.64
N PRO A 90 -11.31 5.60 -19.73
CA PRO A 90 -11.25 6.94 -20.33
C PRO A 90 -11.50 8.10 -19.35
N PHE A 91 -12.45 7.93 -18.43
CA PHE A 91 -12.76 8.93 -17.41
C PHE A 91 -11.60 9.14 -16.43
N LEU A 92 -10.96 8.06 -15.97
CA LEU A 92 -9.80 8.16 -15.09
C LEU A 92 -8.57 8.66 -15.85
N HIS A 93 -8.41 8.28 -17.12
CA HIS A 93 -7.35 8.80 -17.96
C HIS A 93 -7.45 10.33 -18.11
N HIS A 94 -8.66 10.84 -18.36
CA HIS A 94 -8.96 12.27 -18.39
C HIS A 94 -8.51 12.95 -17.09
N LEU A 95 -8.99 12.48 -15.95
CA LEU A 95 -8.66 13.05 -14.64
C LEU A 95 -7.17 12.98 -14.28
N LEU A 96 -6.46 11.92 -14.70
CA LEU A 96 -5.07 11.69 -14.33
C LEU A 96 -4.05 12.42 -15.23
N PHE A 97 -4.40 12.67 -16.50
CA PHE A 97 -3.42 13.08 -17.51
C PHE A 97 -3.80 14.32 -18.31
N ASP A 98 -5.06 14.79 -18.30
CA ASP A 98 -5.40 16.05 -18.96
C ASP A 98 -4.93 17.24 -18.12
N ILE A 99 -4.28 18.23 -18.74
CA ILE A 99 -3.70 19.40 -18.05
C ILE A 99 -4.52 20.68 -18.34
N LYS A 100 -5.53 20.59 -19.22
CA LYS A 100 -6.29 21.77 -19.67
C LYS A 100 -7.61 21.92 -18.95
N GLU A 101 -8.21 20.80 -18.57
CA GLU A 101 -9.57 20.76 -18.05
C GLU A 101 -9.60 20.99 -16.54
N LYS A 102 -10.57 21.79 -16.09
CA LYS A 102 -10.63 22.29 -14.70
C LYS A 102 -10.85 21.17 -13.69
N ASP A 103 -11.64 20.17 -14.05
CA ASP A 103 -11.90 18.99 -13.22
C ASP A 103 -10.65 18.12 -13.06
N SER A 104 -9.90 17.92 -14.14
CA SER A 104 -8.63 17.17 -14.13
C SER A 104 -7.57 17.87 -13.29
N LEU A 105 -7.39 19.19 -13.46
CA LEU A 105 -6.47 19.97 -12.62
C LEU A 105 -6.85 19.88 -11.14
N ASN A 106 -8.14 20.04 -10.83
CA ASN A 106 -8.63 19.90 -9.46
C ASN A 106 -8.39 18.50 -8.90
N TYR A 107 -8.60 17.46 -9.70
CA TYR A 107 -8.34 16.08 -9.31
C TYR A 107 -6.86 15.83 -9.04
N GLN A 108 -5.96 16.27 -9.92
CA GLN A 108 -4.51 16.08 -9.78
C GLN A 108 -3.96 16.80 -8.54
N ASP A 109 -4.37 18.05 -8.32
CA ASP A 109 -3.97 18.84 -7.15
C ASP A 109 -4.45 18.20 -5.84
N ASN A 110 -5.62 17.55 -5.87
CA ASN A 110 -6.28 17.00 -4.69
C ASN A 110 -6.31 15.46 -4.67
N ILE A 111 -5.51 14.77 -5.49
CA ILE A 111 -5.61 13.31 -5.68
C ILE A 111 -5.40 12.56 -4.36
N ARG A 112 -4.53 13.08 -3.49
CA ARG A 112 -4.31 12.55 -2.14
C ARG A 112 -5.57 12.68 -1.30
N LEU A 113 -6.24 13.83 -1.33
CA LEU A 113 -7.50 14.05 -0.59
C LEU A 113 -8.58 13.09 -1.08
N TYR A 114 -8.76 12.95 -2.39
CA TYR A 114 -9.70 11.97 -2.96
C TYR A 114 -9.39 10.55 -2.51
N ASN A 115 -8.13 10.10 -2.64
CA ASN A 115 -7.74 8.76 -2.22
C ASN A 115 -7.92 8.55 -0.71
N MET A 116 -7.66 9.58 0.10
CA MET A 116 -7.86 9.52 1.56
C MET A 116 -9.33 9.49 1.93
N MET A 117 -10.20 10.21 1.23
CA MET A 117 -11.65 10.17 1.44
C MET A 117 -12.23 8.77 1.23
N PHE A 118 -11.58 7.92 0.42
CA PHE A 118 -12.01 6.54 0.18
C PHE A 118 -11.11 5.48 0.84
N ALA A 119 -10.13 5.89 1.65
CA ALA A 119 -9.22 5.01 2.38
C ALA A 119 -9.89 4.41 3.63
N PHE A 120 -11.06 3.80 3.47
CA PHE A 120 -11.77 3.14 4.56
C PHE A 120 -11.28 1.71 4.72
N THR A 121 -10.67 1.42 5.86
CA THR A 121 -10.45 0.04 6.30
C THR A 121 -11.45 -0.26 7.40
N SER A 122 -12.45 -1.07 7.09
CA SER A 122 -13.35 -1.64 8.11
C SER A 122 -12.88 -3.05 8.44
N PHE A 123 -12.90 -3.38 9.73
CA PHE A 123 -12.49 -4.68 10.22
C PHE A 123 -13.73 -5.56 10.44
N GLY A 124 -13.72 -6.75 9.86
CA GLY A 124 -14.74 -7.78 10.10
C GLY A 124 -14.12 -8.97 10.82
N ALA A 125 -14.70 -9.36 11.96
CA ALA A 125 -14.33 -10.57 12.67
C ALA A 125 -15.56 -11.36 13.12
N LYS A 126 -15.39 -12.68 13.23
CA LYS A 126 -16.37 -13.53 13.90
C LYS A 126 -16.21 -13.31 15.40
N ILE A 127 -17.19 -12.66 16.02
CA ILE A 127 -17.15 -12.32 17.44
C ILE A 127 -17.63 -13.53 18.24
N ASP A 128 -16.74 -14.10 19.07
CA ASP A 128 -17.14 -15.06 20.09
C ASP A 128 -17.59 -14.31 21.36
N ARG A 129 -18.90 -14.28 21.58
CA ARG A 129 -19.51 -13.59 22.73
C ARG A 129 -19.52 -14.43 24.01
N SER A 130 -19.18 -15.73 23.94
CA SER A 130 -19.21 -16.63 25.11
C SER A 130 -18.23 -16.22 26.21
N MET A 131 -17.14 -15.54 25.83
CA MET A 131 -16.06 -15.07 26.70
C MET A 131 -16.43 -13.83 27.54
N ASN A 132 -17.50 -13.11 27.19
CA ASN A 132 -17.93 -11.88 27.89
C ASN A 132 -19.08 -12.11 28.88
N SER A 133 -19.10 -13.27 29.53
CA SER A 133 -20.10 -13.64 30.55
C SER A 133 -19.80 -13.10 31.96
N GLY A 134 -18.64 -12.45 32.16
CA GLY A 134 -18.24 -11.86 33.44
C GLY A 134 -18.72 -10.42 33.65
N ARG A 135 -18.52 -9.89 34.86
CA ARG A 135 -18.80 -8.47 35.21
C ARG A 135 -17.70 -7.48 34.76
N GLY A 136 -16.68 -7.97 34.05
CA GLY A 136 -15.56 -7.14 33.58
C GLY A 136 -15.88 -6.42 32.27
N PRO A 137 -15.03 -5.46 31.86
CA PRO A 137 -15.14 -4.84 30.55
C PRO A 137 -15.12 -5.90 29.43
N PRO A 138 -15.93 -5.73 28.37
CA PRO A 138 -16.00 -6.69 27.29
C PRO A 138 -14.64 -6.80 26.58
N THR A 139 -14.14 -8.03 26.48
CA THR A 139 -12.91 -8.35 25.77
C THR A 139 -13.25 -8.90 24.38
N ILE A 140 -12.56 -8.41 23.35
CA ILE A 140 -12.63 -8.95 22.00
C ILE A 140 -11.31 -9.66 21.73
N ARG A 141 -11.37 -10.95 21.38
CA ARG A 141 -10.20 -11.73 20.97
C ARG A 141 -10.28 -11.99 19.47
N ILE A 142 -9.29 -11.49 18.73
CA ILE A 142 -9.14 -11.72 17.29
C ILE A 142 -8.09 -12.82 17.11
N GLN A 143 -8.41 -13.84 16.31
CA GLN A 143 -7.47 -14.92 15.96
C GLN A 143 -7.43 -15.12 14.44
N GLY A 144 -6.27 -15.49 13.92
CA GLY A 144 -6.02 -15.72 12.51
C GLY A 144 -5.29 -14.57 11.81
N GLN A 145 -5.12 -14.70 10.50
CA GLN A 145 -4.46 -13.69 9.66
C GLN A 145 -5.49 -12.67 9.16
N PRO A 146 -5.29 -11.37 9.36
CA PRO A 146 -6.14 -10.37 8.73
C PRO A 146 -6.01 -10.48 7.21
N CYS A 147 -7.15 -10.47 6.51
CA CYS A 147 -7.17 -10.47 5.06
C CYS A 147 -7.92 -9.24 4.56
N HIS A 148 -7.41 -8.63 3.50
CA HIS A 148 -8.12 -7.55 2.82
C HIS A 148 -9.28 -8.13 2.04
N ARG A 149 -10.50 -7.70 2.36
CA ARG A 149 -11.71 -8.08 1.64
C ARG A 149 -12.32 -6.86 0.97
N ILE A 150 -12.09 -6.75 -0.33
CA ILE A 150 -12.70 -5.71 -1.16
C ILE A 150 -14.09 -6.20 -1.59
N GLY A 151 -15.13 -5.50 -1.15
CA GLY A 151 -16.51 -5.76 -1.53
C GLY A 151 -16.95 -4.96 -2.76
N SER A 152 -18.14 -5.24 -3.28
CA SER A 152 -18.81 -4.39 -4.27
C SER A 152 -19.05 -2.98 -3.68
N MET A 153 -19.05 -1.95 -4.53
CA MET A 153 -19.41 -0.59 -4.11
C MET A 153 -20.88 -0.48 -3.70
N LEU A 154 -21.75 -1.31 -4.27
CA LEU A 154 -23.18 -1.37 -3.96
C LEU A 154 -23.56 -2.72 -3.35
N PRO A 155 -24.54 -2.77 -2.43
CA PRO A 155 -25.08 -4.02 -1.93
C PRO A 155 -25.66 -4.83 -3.10
N LEU A 156 -25.48 -6.15 -3.04
CA LEU A 156 -26.16 -7.04 -3.97
C LEU A 156 -27.68 -6.99 -3.71
N PRO A 157 -28.53 -7.24 -4.73
CA PRO A 157 -29.97 -7.26 -4.55
C PRO A 157 -30.39 -8.14 -3.36
N GLY A 158 -31.16 -7.56 -2.43
CA GLY A 158 -31.65 -8.25 -1.23
C GLY A 158 -30.61 -8.47 -0.11
N GLN A 159 -29.39 -7.95 -0.25
CA GLN A 159 -28.38 -7.97 0.80
C GLN A 159 -28.32 -6.62 1.52
N PHE A 160 -28.07 -6.66 2.83
CA PHE A 160 -27.80 -5.45 3.60
C PHE A 160 -26.45 -4.84 3.20
N PRO A 161 -26.34 -3.50 3.18
CA PRO A 161 -25.07 -2.81 2.95
C PRO A 161 -24.05 -3.18 4.03
N LYS A 162 -22.79 -3.38 3.63
CA LYS A 162 -21.67 -3.72 4.54
C LYS A 162 -20.42 -2.94 4.15
N PHE A 163 -19.51 -2.76 5.11
CA PHE A 163 -18.21 -2.08 4.90
C PHE A 163 -18.39 -0.66 4.37
N ALA A 164 -17.67 -0.27 3.31
CA ALA A 164 -17.75 1.05 2.67
C ALA A 164 -19.16 1.38 2.13
N GLN A 165 -20.01 0.38 1.87
CA GLN A 165 -21.38 0.60 1.39
C GLN A 165 -22.23 1.37 2.39
N LEU A 166 -21.92 1.27 3.69
CA LEU A 166 -22.64 1.99 4.75
C LEU A 166 -22.53 3.52 4.59
N TYR A 167 -21.45 4.00 3.97
CA TYR A 167 -21.18 5.43 3.79
C TYR A 167 -21.72 5.99 2.46
N ILE A 168 -22.10 5.12 1.51
CA ILE A 168 -22.42 5.51 0.12
C ILE A 168 -23.87 5.18 -0.25
N TYR A 169 -24.45 4.11 0.30
CA TYR A 169 -25.73 3.56 -0.18
C TYR A 169 -26.97 4.26 0.40
N ASP A 170 -26.97 4.56 1.70
CA ASP A 170 -28.09 5.22 2.38
C ASP A 170 -27.58 5.98 3.60
N THR A 171 -27.45 7.31 3.45
CA THR A 171 -26.99 8.21 4.51
C THR A 171 -28.03 8.43 5.61
N GLU A 172 -29.32 8.25 5.32
CA GLU A 172 -30.40 8.48 6.29
C GLU A 172 -30.50 7.33 7.30
N HIS A 173 -30.30 6.09 6.84
CA HIS A 173 -30.36 4.89 7.69
C HIS A 173 -28.98 4.35 8.07
N GLU A 174 -27.90 5.12 7.86
CA GLU A 174 -26.53 4.68 8.10
C GLU A 174 -26.31 4.16 9.53
N ILE A 175 -26.82 4.87 10.53
CA ILE A 175 -26.67 4.50 11.95
C ILE A 175 -27.34 3.15 12.22
N GLN A 176 -28.56 2.95 11.70
CA GLN A 176 -29.31 1.71 11.86
C GLN A 176 -28.58 0.55 11.17
N ASN A 177 -28.13 0.76 9.94
CA ASN A 177 -27.37 -0.23 9.16
C ASN A 177 -26.05 -0.62 9.85
N ARG A 178 -25.35 0.35 10.47
CA ARG A 178 -24.12 0.10 11.27
C ARG A 178 -24.42 -0.74 12.51
N MET A 179 -25.48 -0.44 13.24
CA MET A 179 -25.87 -1.22 14.42
C MET A 179 -26.23 -2.67 14.07
N GLU A 180 -26.94 -2.88 12.95
CA GLU A 180 -27.33 -4.21 12.49
C GLU A 180 -26.16 -5.03 11.92
N GLY A 181 -25.14 -4.36 11.39
CA GLY A 181 -23.92 -4.99 10.86
C GLY A 181 -22.98 -5.59 11.91
N ILE A 182 -23.14 -5.25 13.20
CA ILE A 182 -22.29 -5.73 14.31
C ILE A 182 -22.79 -7.08 14.88
N ARG A 183 -23.60 -7.84 14.15
CA ARG A 183 -24.11 -9.15 14.61
C ARG A 183 -23.03 -10.21 14.72
#